data_AF-A0A8C8YMI1-F1
#
_entry.id   AF-A0A8C8YMI1-F1
#
_cell.length_a   1.000
_cell.length_b   1.000
_cell.length_c   1.000
_cell.angle_alpha   90.00
_cell.angle_beta   90.00
_cell.angle_gamma   90.00
#
_symmetry.space_group_name_H-M   'P 1'
#
loop_
_entity.id
_entity.type
_entity.pdbx_description
1 polymer ?
#
loop_
_entity_poly.entity_id
_entity_poly.type
_entity_poly.pdbx_seq_one_letter_code
_entity_poly.pdbx_strand_id
1 'polypeptide(L)' 'MELRLLWGLVVMAGVVPAQGGILNLNKMVKQVTGKTPLFSYWPYGCYCGLGGRGQPKDASDCR' A
#
# COMPACT_ATOMS: atom_id res chain seq x y z
N MET A 1 29.75 -6.37 -11.07
CA MET A 1 28.39 -6.25 -11.68
C MET A 1 27.49 -7.35 -11.12
N GLU A 2 28.02 -8.56 -10.96
CA GLU A 2 27.43 -9.71 -10.22
C GLU A 2 26.70 -9.38 -8.92
N LEU A 3 27.30 -8.62 -7.99
CA LEU A 3 26.67 -8.32 -6.70
C LEU A 3 25.36 -7.53 -6.87
N ARG A 4 25.30 -6.58 -7.81
CA ARG A 4 24.07 -5.82 -8.08
C ARG A 4 22.95 -6.69 -8.66
N LEU A 5 23.32 -7.67 -9.49
CA LEU A 5 22.40 -8.65 -10.07
C LEU A 5 21.87 -9.60 -8.99
N LEU A 6 22.74 -10.06 -8.09
CA LEU A 6 22.36 -10.92 -6.96
C LEU A 6 21.40 -10.20 -6.01
N TRP A 7 21.69 -8.94 -5.66
CA TRP A 7 20.77 -8.12 -4.84
C TRP A 7 19.43 -7.89 -5.54
N GLY A 8 19.43 -7.63 -6.85
CA GLY A 8 18.20 -7.54 -7.64
C GLY A 8 17.39 -8.83 -7.61
N LEU A 9 18.05 -9.99 -7.75
CA LEU A 9 17.40 -11.30 -7.74
C LEU A 9 16.78 -11.63 -6.37
N VAL A 10 17.49 -11.32 -5.26
CA VAL A 10 17.02 -11.53 -3.88
C VAL A 10 15.77 -10.69 -3.60
N VAL A 11 15.75 -9.42 -4.03
CA VAL A 11 14.58 -8.54 -3.88
C VAL A 11 13.37 -9.09 -4.64
N MET A 12 13.57 -9.60 -5.86
CA MET A 12 12.48 -10.13 -6.68
C MET A 12 11.96 -11.49 -6.15
N ALA A 13 12.84 -12.35 -5.64
CA ALA A 13 12.46 -13.66 -5.10
C ALA A 13 11.74 -13.57 -3.74
N GLY A 14 12.02 -12.52 -2.95
CA GLY A 14 11.36 -12.31 -1.65
C GLY A 14 9.91 -11.83 -1.74
N VAL A 15 9.44 -11.39 -2.92
CA VAL A 15 8.06 -10.94 -3.11
C VAL A 15 7.17 -12.14 -3.43
N VAL A 16 6.86 -12.93 -2.41
CA VAL A 16 5.79 -13.94 -2.51
C VAL A 16 4.45 -13.19 -2.64
N PRO A 17 3.64 -13.43 -3.68
CA PRO A 17 2.32 -12.84 -3.78
C PRO A 17 1.39 -13.50 -2.74
N ALA A 18 1.31 -12.92 -1.55
CA ALA A 18 0.28 -13.26 -0.58
C ALA A 18 -1.09 -13.03 -1.22
N GLN A 19 -2.01 -13.99 -1.08
CA GLN A 19 -3.32 -14.02 -1.75
C GLN A 19 -4.26 -12.85 -1.38
N GLY A 20 -3.86 -11.97 -0.46
CA GLY A 20 -4.52 -10.70 -0.12
C GLY A 20 -3.51 -9.55 0.08
N GLY A 21 -2.74 -9.21 -0.96
CA GLY A 21 -1.73 -8.16 -0.91
C GLY A 21 -2.23 -6.75 -1.26
N ILE A 22 -1.33 -5.76 -1.17
CA ILE A 22 -1.55 -4.34 -1.52
C ILE A 22 -2.17 -4.17 -2.92
N LEU A 23 -1.80 -5.02 -3.89
CA LEU A 23 -2.38 -5.01 -5.24
C LEU A 23 -3.88 -5.32 -5.26
N ASN A 24 -4.35 -6.22 -4.39
CA ASN A 24 -5.76 -6.57 -4.29
C ASN A 24 -6.54 -5.43 -3.63
N LEU A 25 -6.04 -4.89 -2.52
CA LEU A 25 -6.60 -3.71 -1.86
C LEU A 25 -6.71 -2.52 -2.83
N ASN A 26 -5.65 -2.27 -3.61
CA ASN A 26 -5.64 -1.20 -4.60
C ASN A 26 -6.74 -1.37 -5.66
N LYS A 27 -7.01 -2.61 -6.10
CA LYS A 27 -8.10 -2.90 -7.05
C LYS A 27 -9.47 -2.65 -6.41
N MET A 28 -9.69 -3.15 -5.20
CA MET A 28 -10.98 -2.99 -4.50
C MET A 28 -11.30 -1.52 -4.24
N VAL A 29 -10.37 -0.76 -3.67
CA VAL A 29 -10.58 0.66 -3.37
C VAL A 29 -10.80 1.45 -4.67
N LYS A 30 -10.04 1.17 -5.74
CA LYS A 30 -10.27 1.80 -7.04
C LYS A 30 -11.64 1.48 -7.62
N GLN A 31 -12.09 0.23 -7.50
CA GLN A 31 -13.39 -0.20 -8.02
C GLN A 31 -14.57 0.45 -7.28
N VAL A 32 -14.47 0.61 -5.96
CA VAL A 32 -15.56 1.19 -5.14
C VAL A 32 -15.55 2.72 -5.17
N THR A 33 -14.37 3.34 -5.15
CA THR A 33 -14.24 4.80 -5.01
C THR A 33 -13.93 5.54 -6.32
N GLY A 34 -13.48 4.82 -7.35
CA GLY A 34 -12.96 5.40 -8.59
C GLY A 34 -11.59 6.08 -8.45
N LYS A 35 -10.99 6.10 -7.25
CA LYS A 35 -9.73 6.82 -6.97
C LYS A 35 -8.54 5.87 -7.00
N THR A 36 -7.37 6.39 -7.37
CA THR A 36 -6.11 5.63 -7.32
C THR A 36 -5.56 5.63 -5.88
N PRO A 37 -5.61 4.50 -5.16
CA PRO A 37 -5.45 4.50 -3.69
C PRO A 37 -4.06 4.93 -3.22
N LEU A 38 -3.04 4.58 -4.01
CA LEU A 38 -1.66 5.00 -3.77
C LEU A 38 -1.47 6.52 -3.73
N PHE A 39 -2.30 7.30 -4.42
CA PHE A 39 -2.19 8.77 -4.45
C PHE A 39 -3.27 9.44 -3.59
N SER A 40 -4.47 8.85 -3.51
CA SER A 40 -5.60 9.47 -2.82
C SER A 40 -5.72 9.11 -1.36
N TYR A 41 -5.39 7.86 -0.99
CA TYR A 41 -5.61 7.34 0.37
C TYR A 41 -4.30 7.06 1.12
N TRP A 42 -3.20 6.78 0.41
CA TRP A 42 -1.90 6.54 1.05
C TRP A 42 -1.38 7.71 1.90
N PRO A 43 -1.52 8.99 1.49
CA PRO A 43 -1.15 10.13 2.33
C PRO A 43 -2.35 10.76 3.07
N TYR A 44 -3.49 10.06 3.15
CA TYR A 44 -4.72 10.67 3.64
C TYR A 44 -4.88 10.52 5.15
N GLY A 45 -5.04 11.65 5.84
CA GLY A 45 -5.34 11.65 7.26
C GLY A 45 -4.20 11.08 8.11
N CYS A 46 -4.57 10.51 9.24
CA CYS A 46 -3.66 10.02 10.27
C CYS A 46 -3.47 8.51 10.23
N TYR A 47 -4.41 7.75 9.67
CA TYR A 47 -4.45 6.29 9.78
C TYR A 47 -4.42 5.58 8.43
N CYS A 48 -4.84 6.21 7.33
CA CYS A 48 -4.66 5.60 6.01
C CYS A 48 -3.16 5.59 5.63
N GLY A 49 -2.60 4.41 5.38
CA GLY A 49 -1.17 4.24 5.04
C GLY A 49 -0.29 3.87 6.24
N LEU A 50 0.90 4.50 6.34
CA LEU A 50 1.92 4.20 7.37
C LEU A 50 1.82 5.07 8.64
N GLY A 51 0.65 5.68 8.89
CA GLY A 51 0.40 6.54 10.05
C GLY A 51 0.08 5.78 11.35
N GLY A 52 -0.88 6.27 12.11
CA GLY A 52 -1.42 5.62 13.31
C GLY A 52 -1.51 6.50 14.56
N ARG A 53 -1.34 7.82 14.43
CA ARG A 53 -1.35 8.77 15.57
C ARG A 53 -2.08 10.05 15.19
N GLY A 54 -2.85 10.59 16.12
CA GLY A 54 -3.64 11.80 15.94
C GLY A 54 -5.15 11.52 15.98
N GLN A 55 -5.95 12.55 15.77
CA GLN A 55 -7.40 12.41 15.64
C GLN A 55 -7.74 12.03 14.18
N PRO A 56 -8.60 11.03 13.93
CA PRO A 56 -9.04 10.69 12.59
C PRO A 56 -9.59 11.91 11.86
N LYS A 57 -9.19 12.10 10.60
CA LYS A 57 -9.62 13.24 9.80
C LYS A 57 -11.13 13.21 9.51
N ASP A 58 -11.66 12.02 9.23
CA ASP A 58 -13.07 11.74 9.01
C ASP A 58 -13.32 10.22 9.15
N ALA A 59 -14.55 9.79 8.88
CA ALA A 59 -14.96 8.38 9.00
C ALA A 59 -14.12 7.41 8.14
N SER A 60 -13.55 7.86 7.02
CA SER A 60 -12.70 7.04 6.15
C SER A 60 -11.31 6.80 6.75
N ASP A 61 -10.89 7.66 7.68
CA ASP A 61 -9.61 7.63 8.38
C ASP A 61 -9.75 7.08 9.82
N CYS A 62 -10.93 6.58 10.17
CA CYS A 62 -11.18 5.98 11.48
C CYS A 62 -10.50 4.60 11.57
N ARG A 63 -9.93 4.33 12.75
CA ARG A 63 -9.41 3.02 13.13
C ARG A 63 -10.52 2.09 13.62
#